data_AF-A0A373MK87-F1
#
_entry.id   AF-A0A373MK87-F1
#
_cell.length_a   1.000
_cell.length_b   1.000
_cell.length_c   1.000
_cell.angle_alpha   90.00
_cell.angle_beta   90.00
_cell.angle_gamma   90.00
#
_symmetry.space_group_name_H-M   'P 1'
#
loop_
_entity.id
_entity.type
_entity.pdbx_description
1 polymer ?
#
loop_
_entity_poly.entity_id
_entity_poly.type
_entity_poly.pdbx_seq_one_letter_code
_entity_poly.pdbx_strand_id
1 'polypeptide(L)'
;MDCPCSNFYESMHYINVQTQKYHIVKTTSQSAAQMGEYEIIDDFGGHAKCMAEKMCMESQLEETAAFINLNTLEERLAGKNSIIHEFIDKKTGWCRSRFIPVDYDENGRLLHVLFCIECIEEEKKRENRLIYLAQTDLMTGLYNRGSGERQISHLLQEKTGGLLCLIDCDKFKTINDTYGHSTGDKVIIAVAETMQKSCRDKDVVLRLGCCML
;
A
#
# COMPACT_ATOMS: atom_id res chain seq x y z
N MET A 1 28.20 14.17 2.87
CA MET A 1 27.80 13.48 1.62
C MET A 1 26.29 13.33 1.68
N ASP A 2 25.55 14.14 0.92
CA ASP A 2 24.09 14.03 0.88
C ASP A 2 23.69 12.80 0.07
N CYS A 3 23.10 11.81 0.75
CA CYS A 3 22.51 10.65 0.10
C CYS A 3 21.30 11.11 -0.73
N PRO A 4 21.24 10.85 -2.06
CA PRO A 4 20.16 11.30 -2.95
C PRO A 4 18.75 10.89 -2.50
N CYS A 5 18.65 9.88 -1.63
CA CYS A 5 17.38 9.35 -1.13
C CYS A 5 16.84 10.11 0.10
N SER A 6 17.55 11.12 0.61
CA SER A 6 17.19 11.84 1.86
C SER A 6 15.76 12.37 1.86
N ASN A 7 15.23 12.87 0.75
CA ASN A 7 13.94 13.58 0.74
C ASN A 7 12.68 12.71 0.90
N PHE A 8 12.79 11.39 0.88
CA PHE A 8 11.63 10.48 0.96
C PHE A 8 11.46 9.79 2.31
N TYR A 9 12.50 9.80 3.17
CA TYR A 9 12.47 9.08 4.44
C TYR A 9 12.08 9.98 5.62
N GLU A 10 11.15 9.51 6.44
CA GLU A 10 10.78 10.13 7.72
C GLU A 10 11.88 9.94 8.76
N SER A 11 12.53 8.78 8.75
CA SER A 11 13.71 8.54 9.57
C SER A 11 14.73 7.63 8.89
N MET A 12 16.00 7.82 9.24
CA MET A 12 17.13 7.10 8.70
C MET A 12 18.18 6.92 9.79
N HIS A 13 18.61 5.67 9.99
CA HIS A 13 19.55 5.27 11.02
C HIS A 13 20.70 4.48 10.38
N TYR A 14 21.93 4.85 10.70
CA TYR A 14 23.12 4.09 10.34
C TYR A 14 23.51 3.20 11.51
N ILE A 15 23.52 1.89 11.31
CA ILE A 15 23.62 0.91 12.41
C ILE A 15 24.83 0.04 12.16
N ASN A 16 25.67 -0.13 13.19
CA ASN A 16 26.67 -1.17 13.24
C ASN A 16 26.02 -2.45 13.77
N VAL A 17 25.91 -3.48 12.93
CA VAL A 17 25.15 -4.71 13.22
C VAL A 17 25.79 -5.50 14.37
N GLN A 18 27.12 -5.49 14.46
CA GLN A 18 27.88 -6.28 15.44
C GLN A 18 27.80 -5.68 16.86
N THR A 19 27.81 -4.35 16.96
CA THR A 19 27.77 -3.63 18.25
C THR A 19 26.37 -3.14 18.62
N GLN A 20 25.42 -3.19 17.69
CA GLN A 20 24.07 -2.60 17.78
C GLN A 20 24.04 -1.08 18.06
N LYS A 21 25.19 -0.42 17.93
CA LYS A 21 25.30 1.04 18.00
C LYS A 21 24.73 1.65 16.74
N TYR A 22 24.05 2.78 16.88
CA TYR A 22 23.49 3.47 15.73
C TYR A 22 23.64 4.98 15.83
N HIS A 23 23.55 5.61 14.66
CA HIS A 23 23.51 7.05 14.49
C HIS A 23 22.25 7.43 13.74
N ILE A 24 21.60 8.51 14.16
CA ILE A 24 20.46 9.08 13.44
C ILE A 24 21.03 9.92 12.29
N VAL A 25 20.84 9.46 11.06
CA VAL A 25 21.24 10.19 9.85
C VAL A 25 20.21 11.26 9.51
N LYS A 26 18.93 10.97 9.73
CA LYS A 26 17.81 11.90 9.51
C LYS A 26 16.61 11.49 10.35
N THR A 27 15.87 12.45 10.89
CA THR A 27 14.51 12.21 11.39
C THR A 27 13.66 13.47 11.32
N THR A 28 12.38 13.34 10.99
CA THR A 28 11.39 14.45 10.94
C THR A 28 10.56 14.57 12.22
N SER A 29 10.73 13.68 13.20
CA SER A 29 10.04 13.80 14.48
C SER A 29 10.51 15.03 15.28
N GLN A 30 9.58 15.72 15.96
CA GLN A 30 9.85 16.88 16.83
C GLN A 30 10.92 16.63 17.92
N SER A 31 11.32 15.37 18.15
CA SER A 31 12.43 14.98 19.01
C SER A 31 13.83 15.28 18.44
N ALA A 32 13.97 15.67 17.17
CA ALA A 32 15.27 16.05 16.58
C ALA A 32 15.62 17.53 16.61
N ALA A 33 14.73 18.41 17.08
CA ALA A 33 15.01 19.84 17.13
C ALA A 33 16.12 20.23 18.14
N GLN A 34 16.76 19.28 18.83
CA GLN A 34 17.79 19.56 19.84
C GLN A 34 19.14 18.86 19.64
N MET A 35 19.31 17.96 18.66
CA MET A 35 20.57 17.20 18.55
C MET A 35 21.25 17.47 17.22
N GLY A 36 22.11 18.49 17.24
CA GLY A 36 23.18 18.64 16.27
C GLY A 36 24.26 17.60 16.56
N GLU A 37 24.88 17.13 15.48
CA GLU A 37 25.97 16.15 15.42
C GLU A 37 25.63 14.70 15.78
N TYR A 38 26.38 13.81 15.14
CA TYR A 38 26.28 12.36 15.10
C TYR A 38 26.42 11.72 16.50
N GLU A 39 25.40 11.79 17.35
CA GLU A 39 25.43 11.03 18.60
C GLU A 39 25.29 9.53 18.31
N ILE A 40 26.28 8.76 18.78
CA ILE A 40 26.22 7.30 18.87
C ILE A 40 25.29 6.98 20.02
N ILE A 41 24.14 6.38 19.72
CA ILE A 41 23.22 5.89 20.74
C ILE A 41 23.44 4.38 20.89
N ASP A 42 23.49 3.93 22.14
CA ASP A 42 23.57 2.52 22.48
C ASP A 42 22.19 1.86 22.31
N ASP A 43 22.17 0.62 21.80
CA ASP A 43 20.99 -0.23 21.65
C ASP A 43 19.93 0.24 20.63
N PHE A 44 20.23 0.04 19.33
CA PHE A 44 19.23 0.19 18.26
C PHE A 44 18.01 -0.73 18.46
N GLY A 45 18.22 -1.97 18.94
CA GLY A 45 17.15 -2.95 19.09
C GLY A 45 16.07 -2.48 20.06
N GLY A 46 16.48 -1.99 21.23
CA GLY A 46 15.59 -1.39 22.22
C GLY A 46 14.89 -0.14 21.71
N HIS A 47 15.62 0.74 21.02
CA HIS A 47 15.03 1.94 20.42
C HIS A 47 13.95 1.60 19.38
N ALA A 48 14.30 0.76 18.41
CA ALA A 48 13.39 0.35 17.33
C ALA A 48 12.17 -0.40 17.87
N LYS A 49 12.35 -1.26 18.89
CA LYS A 49 11.23 -1.97 19.53
C LYS A 49 10.29 -1.00 20.25
N CYS A 50 10.82 -0.05 21.02
CA CYS A 50 10.03 0.98 21.69
C CYS A 50 9.24 1.84 20.69
N MET A 51 9.85 2.17 19.54
CA MET A 51 9.15 2.85 18.46
C MET A 51 8.03 1.97 17.89
N ALA A 52 8.32 0.71 17.55
CA ALA A 52 7.33 -0.22 17.01
C ALA A 52 6.12 -0.38 17.94
N GLU A 53 6.32 -0.55 19.24
CA GLU A 53 5.23 -0.66 20.23
C GLU A 53 4.32 0.58 20.28
N LYS A 54 4.89 1.78 20.13
CA LYS A 54 4.14 3.05 20.15
C LYS A 54 3.42 3.33 18.84
N MET A 55 3.99 2.89 17.73
CA MET A 55 3.63 3.31 16.37
C MET A 55 2.76 2.28 15.65
N CYS A 56 3.14 1.00 15.72
CA CYS A 56 2.50 -0.06 14.96
C CYS A 56 1.18 -0.53 15.57
N MET A 57 0.29 -1.03 14.71
CA MET A 57 -0.90 -1.78 15.12
C MET A 57 -0.52 -3.05 15.87
N GLU A 58 -1.31 -3.41 16.90
CA GLU A 58 -1.00 -4.54 17.78
C GLU A 58 -0.92 -5.87 17.02
N SER A 59 -1.76 -6.05 16.00
CA SER A 59 -1.75 -7.21 15.10
C SER A 59 -0.48 -7.37 14.26
N GLN A 60 0.35 -6.33 14.13
CA GLN A 60 1.57 -6.32 13.31
C GLN A 60 2.85 -6.20 14.15
N LEU A 61 2.74 -6.15 15.48
CA LEU A 61 3.88 -5.94 16.37
C LEU A 61 4.90 -7.07 16.31
N GLU A 62 4.43 -8.33 16.33
CA GLU A 62 5.32 -9.50 16.31
C GLU A 62 6.14 -9.57 15.02
N GLU A 63 5.48 -9.39 13.88
CA GLU A 63 6.13 -9.37 12.56
C GLU A 63 7.12 -8.20 12.45
N THR A 64 6.73 -7.01 12.88
CA THR A 64 7.60 -5.84 12.86
C THR A 64 8.80 -6.01 13.79
N ALA A 65 8.60 -6.58 14.97
CA ALA A 65 9.66 -6.90 15.92
C ALA A 65 10.64 -7.94 15.35
N ALA A 66 10.14 -8.96 14.65
CA ALA A 66 10.97 -9.93 13.96
C ALA A 66 11.79 -9.28 12.83
N PHE A 67 11.21 -8.30 12.12
CA PHE A 67 11.90 -7.58 11.05
C PHE A 67 13.05 -6.69 11.56
N ILE A 68 12.86 -5.95 12.65
CA ILE A 68 13.89 -5.07 13.24
C ILE A 68 14.98 -5.81 14.02
N ASN A 69 14.81 -7.11 14.25
CA ASN A 69 15.76 -7.92 15.00
C ASN A 69 17.10 -8.05 14.25
N LEU A 70 18.14 -7.38 14.77
CA LEU A 70 19.48 -7.37 14.18
C LEU A 70 20.16 -8.75 14.20
N ASN A 71 19.81 -9.63 15.15
CA ASN A 71 20.46 -10.94 15.28
C ASN A 71 20.18 -11.88 14.10
N THR A 72 19.06 -11.68 13.40
CA THR A 72 18.69 -12.46 12.21
C THR A 72 18.92 -11.67 10.92
N LEU A 73 19.42 -10.43 11.01
CA LEU A 73 19.46 -9.51 9.89
C LEU A 73 20.44 -9.96 8.81
N GLU A 74 21.62 -10.44 9.21
CA GLU A 74 22.65 -10.92 8.29
C GLU A 74 22.15 -12.07 7.41
N GLU A 75 21.52 -13.07 8.01
CA GLU A 75 20.90 -14.19 7.28
C GLU A 75 19.78 -13.70 6.34
N ARG A 76 18.93 -12.78 6.81
CA ARG A 76 17.82 -12.26 6.00
C ARG A 76 18.28 -11.42 4.81
N LEU A 77 19.41 -10.72 4.94
CA LEU A 77 20.05 -9.91 3.91
C LEU A 77 21.00 -10.71 3.01
N ALA A 78 21.30 -11.98 3.32
CA ALA A 78 22.22 -12.79 2.53
C ALA A 78 21.80 -12.83 1.05
N GLY A 79 22.69 -12.34 0.18
CA GLY A 79 22.48 -12.28 -1.27
C GLY A 79 21.46 -11.22 -1.74
N LYS A 80 21.03 -10.28 -0.88
CA LYS A 80 20.03 -9.26 -1.21
C LYS A 80 20.60 -7.84 -1.04
N ASN A 81 20.19 -6.95 -1.94
CA ASN A 81 20.57 -5.53 -1.88
C ASN A 81 19.77 -4.73 -0.85
N SER A 82 18.61 -5.23 -0.42
CA SER A 82 17.82 -4.67 0.67
C SER A 82 16.71 -5.64 1.08
N ILE A 83 16.21 -5.51 2.31
CA ILE A 83 14.94 -6.10 2.74
C ILE A 83 13.97 -5.01 3.16
N ILE A 84 12.67 -5.23 2.93
CA ILE A 84 11.61 -4.27 3.26
C ILE A 84 10.54 -4.94 4.12
N HIS A 85 9.84 -4.12 4.89
CA HIS A 85 8.66 -4.48 5.67
C HIS A 85 7.64 -3.36 5.62
N GLU A 86 6.41 -3.66 5.24
CA GLU A 86 5.31 -2.70 5.19
C GLU A 86 4.40 -2.91 6.40
N PHE A 87 4.04 -1.82 7.08
CA PHE A 87 3.21 -1.86 8.28
C PHE A 87 2.31 -0.62 8.33
N ILE A 88 1.27 -0.68 9.16
CA ILE A 88 0.37 0.45 9.39
C ILE A 88 0.74 1.12 10.71
N ASP A 89 1.19 2.37 10.62
CA ASP A 89 1.36 3.27 11.76
C ASP A 89 0.02 3.87 12.18
N LYS A 90 -0.21 3.95 13.49
CA LYS A 90 -1.45 4.46 14.10
C LYS A 90 -1.75 5.92 13.77
N LYS A 91 -0.75 6.72 13.38
CA LYS A 91 -0.86 8.16 13.12
C LYS A 91 -0.70 8.52 11.66
N THR A 92 0.27 7.92 10.97
CA THR A 92 0.68 8.32 9.61
C THR A 92 0.14 7.40 8.52
N GLY A 93 -0.42 6.23 8.87
CA GLY A 93 -0.97 5.27 7.91
C GLY A 93 0.09 4.28 7.42
N TRP A 94 0.08 3.97 6.11
CA TRP A 94 1.01 2.98 5.57
C TRP A 94 2.46 3.49 5.61
N CYS A 95 3.33 2.69 6.22
CA CYS A 95 4.77 2.92 6.30
C CYS A 95 5.55 1.73 5.73
N ARG A 96 6.76 2.01 5.23
CA ARG A 96 7.72 1.01 4.78
C ARG A 96 9.04 1.19 5.52
N SER A 97 9.44 0.15 6.23
CA SER A 97 10.77 0.01 6.83
C SER A 97 11.69 -0.71 5.85
N ARG A 98 12.96 -0.32 5.80
CA ARG A 98 13.95 -0.92 4.89
C ARG A 98 15.30 -1.03 5.57
N PHE A 99 15.95 -2.19 5.42
CA PHE A 99 17.39 -2.34 5.68
C PHE A 99 18.15 -2.40 4.36
N ILE A 100 19.24 -1.64 4.28
CA ILE A 100 20.17 -1.60 3.15
C ILE A 100 21.58 -1.90 3.68
N PRO A 101 22.26 -2.95 3.21
CA PRO A 101 23.65 -3.21 3.59
C PRO A 101 24.55 -2.10 3.05
N VAL A 102 25.49 -1.64 3.87
CA VAL A 102 26.45 -0.60 3.49
C VAL A 102 27.81 -1.23 3.20
N ASP A 103 28.30 -2.04 4.14
CA ASP A 103 29.60 -2.69 4.03
C ASP A 103 29.65 -4.02 4.80
N TYR A 104 30.69 -4.78 4.50
CA TYR A 104 31.00 -6.07 5.10
C TYR A 104 32.44 -6.04 5.61
N ASP A 105 32.74 -6.82 6.65
CA ASP A 105 34.11 -6.99 7.14
C ASP A 105 34.96 -7.88 6.22
N GLU A 106 36.24 -8.04 6.56
CA GLU A 106 37.19 -8.88 5.80
C GLU A 106 36.78 -10.37 5.72
N ASN A 107 35.94 -10.83 6.65
CA ASN A 107 35.42 -12.21 6.68
C ASN A 107 34.07 -12.34 5.95
N GLY A 108 33.59 -11.27 5.31
CA GLY A 108 32.31 -11.23 4.62
C GLY A 108 31.10 -11.09 5.54
N ARG A 109 31.30 -10.72 6.82
CA ARG A 109 30.19 -10.49 7.75
C ARG A 109 29.61 -9.10 7.61
N LEU A 110 28.30 -8.99 7.76
CA LEU A 110 27.60 -7.70 7.67
C LEU A 110 28.05 -6.78 8.81
N LEU A 111 28.66 -5.64 8.46
CA LEU A 111 29.21 -4.70 9.44
C LEU A 111 28.26 -3.53 9.68
N HIS A 112 27.85 -2.83 8.62
CA HIS A 112 26.91 -1.70 8.72
C HIS A 112 25.71 -1.81 7.80
N VAL A 113 24.59 -1.25 8.27
CA VAL A 113 23.33 -1.11 7.51
C VAL A 113 22.75 0.28 7.67
N LEU A 114 22.01 0.73 6.66
CA LEU A 114 21.04 1.82 6.78
C LEU A 114 19.66 1.22 7.05
N PHE A 115 19.01 1.69 8.12
CA PHE A 115 17.61 1.44 8.39
C PHE A 115 16.79 2.70 8.14
N CYS A 116 15.83 2.62 7.22
CA CYS A 116 15.01 3.75 6.81
C CYS A 116 13.53 3.44 7.04
N ILE A 117 12.77 4.46 7.45
CA ILE A 117 11.30 4.43 7.47
C ILE A 117 10.79 5.54 6.55
N GLU A 118 9.91 5.18 5.62
CA GLU A 118 9.19 6.11 4.74
C GLU A 118 7.66 5.93 4.91
N CYS A 119 6.92 7.03 4.86
CA CYS A 119 5.47 6.98 4.71
C CYS A 119 5.13 6.74 3.23
N ILE A 120 4.36 5.70 2.97
CA ILE A 120 3.95 5.26 1.63
C ILE A 120 2.44 5.37 1.44
N GLU A 121 1.74 6.12 2.29
CA GLU A 121 0.29 6.31 2.22
C GLU A 121 -0.17 6.85 0.86
N GLU A 122 0.54 7.86 0.32
CA GLU A 122 0.21 8.43 -0.99
C GLU A 122 0.55 7.46 -2.15
N GLU A 123 1.58 6.62 -1.98
CA GLU A 123 1.89 5.54 -2.92
C GLU A 123 0.74 4.53 -2.97
N LYS A 124 0.28 4.05 -1.80
CA LYS A 124 -0.83 3.12 -1.66
C LYS A 124 -2.14 3.70 -2.17
N LYS A 125 -2.46 4.97 -1.87
CA LYS A 125 -3.65 5.63 -2.42
C LYS A 125 -3.61 5.73 -3.94
N ARG A 126 -2.46 6.07 -4.51
CA ARG A 126 -2.29 6.13 -5.96
C ARG A 126 -2.42 4.75 -6.59
N GLU A 127 -1.81 3.72 -6.00
CA GLU A 127 -1.94 2.33 -6.45
C GLU A 127 -3.41 1.87 -6.41
N ASN A 128 -4.08 2.06 -5.27
CA ASN A 128 -5.51 1.75 -5.12
C ASN A 128 -6.37 2.51 -6.12
N ARG A 129 -6.05 3.78 -6.39
CA ARG A 129 -6.74 4.57 -7.41
C ARG A 129 -6.52 4.01 -8.81
N LEU A 130 -5.30 3.61 -9.16
CA LEU A 130 -5.01 2.99 -10.46
C LEU A 130 -5.74 1.65 -10.62
N ILE A 131 -5.76 0.82 -9.57
CA ILE A 131 -6.53 -0.42 -9.54
C ILE A 131 -8.02 -0.12 -9.76
N TYR A 132 -8.57 0.85 -9.02
CA TYR A 132 -9.96 1.27 -9.17
C TYR A 132 -10.26 1.72 -10.61
N LEU A 133 -9.43 2.60 -11.19
CA LEU A 133 -9.60 3.08 -12.58
C LEU A 133 -9.48 1.94 -13.61
N ALA A 134 -8.63 0.95 -13.35
CA ALA A 134 -8.44 -0.19 -14.23
C ALA A 134 -9.55 -1.25 -14.11
N GLN A 135 -10.26 -1.30 -12.97
CA GLN A 135 -11.27 -2.31 -12.67
C GLN A 135 -12.70 -1.81 -12.80
N THR A 136 -12.94 -0.50 -12.71
CA THR A 136 -14.29 0.08 -12.69
C THR A 136 -14.60 0.89 -13.94
N ASP A 137 -15.89 1.02 -14.25
CA ASP A 137 -16.41 2.00 -15.21
C ASP A 137 -16.52 3.36 -14.51
N LEU A 138 -15.77 4.35 -14.99
CA LEU A 138 -15.64 5.64 -14.30
C LEU A 138 -16.94 6.42 -14.14
N MET A 139 -17.91 6.16 -15.01
CA MET A 139 -19.19 6.83 -14.98
C MET A 139 -20.09 6.26 -13.88
N THR A 140 -20.12 4.93 -13.74
CA THR A 140 -21.07 4.24 -12.85
C THR A 140 -20.45 3.72 -11.55
N GLY A 141 -19.13 3.61 -11.48
CA GLY A 141 -18.41 2.98 -10.37
C GLY A 141 -18.58 1.45 -10.30
N LEU A 142 -19.35 0.84 -11.19
CA LEU A 142 -19.47 -0.62 -11.31
C LEU A 142 -18.18 -1.23 -11.86
N TYR A 143 -18.01 -2.54 -11.76
CA TYR A 143 -16.93 -3.20 -12.49
C TYR A 143 -17.07 -2.90 -13.99
N ASN A 144 -15.95 -2.61 -14.63
CA ASN A 144 -15.90 -2.59 -16.08
C ASN A 144 -16.00 -4.03 -16.61
N ARG A 145 -16.25 -4.17 -17.90
CA ARG A 145 -16.38 -5.47 -18.56
C ARG A 145 -15.24 -6.43 -18.24
N GLY A 146 -13.99 -6.00 -18.41
CA GLY A 146 -12.82 -6.86 -18.22
C GLY A 146 -12.60 -7.31 -16.77
N SER A 147 -12.92 -6.48 -15.78
CA SER A 147 -12.88 -6.87 -14.38
C SER A 147 -14.04 -7.78 -14.01
N GLY A 148 -15.26 -7.43 -14.45
CA GLY A 148 -16.46 -8.22 -14.17
C GLY A 148 -16.40 -9.63 -14.75
N GLU A 149 -15.95 -9.79 -16.01
CA GLU A 149 -15.76 -11.10 -16.64
C GLU A 149 -14.71 -11.96 -15.91
N ARG A 150 -13.64 -11.35 -15.38
CA ARG A 150 -12.66 -12.06 -14.54
C ARG A 150 -13.26 -12.54 -13.22
N GLN A 151 -14.05 -11.71 -12.54
CA GLN A 151 -14.73 -12.11 -11.30
C GLN A 151 -15.70 -13.26 -11.54
N ILE A 152 -16.48 -13.21 -12.63
CA ILE A 152 -17.36 -14.31 -13.02
C ILE A 152 -16.56 -15.59 -13.29
N SER A 153 -15.43 -15.48 -14.02
CA SER A 153 -14.57 -16.63 -14.31
C SER A 153 -14.01 -17.27 -13.04
N HIS A 154 -13.63 -16.47 -12.04
CA HIS A 154 -13.19 -16.95 -10.73
C HIS A 154 -14.29 -17.75 -10.02
N LEU A 155 -15.51 -17.21 -9.96
CA LEU A 155 -16.66 -17.90 -9.33
C LEU A 155 -16.97 -19.24 -10.00
N LEU A 156 -16.84 -19.31 -11.33
CA LEU A 156 -17.01 -20.56 -12.08
C LEU A 156 -15.94 -21.60 -11.74
N GLN A 157 -14.68 -21.18 -11.56
CA GLN A 157 -13.59 -22.06 -11.15
C GLN A 157 -13.80 -22.62 -9.74
N GLU A 158 -14.32 -21.81 -8.83
CA GLU A 158 -14.72 -22.23 -7.48
C GLU A 158 -16.00 -23.09 -7.45
N LYS A 159 -16.60 -23.36 -8.62
CA LYS A 159 -17.88 -24.10 -8.77
C LYS A 159 -19.02 -23.43 -8.00
N THR A 160 -18.97 -22.11 -7.86
CA THR A 160 -20.05 -21.32 -7.26
C THR A 160 -21.19 -21.20 -8.28
N GLY A 161 -22.35 -21.78 -7.95
CA GLY A 161 -23.57 -21.63 -8.75
C GLY A 161 -24.19 -20.24 -8.61
N GLY A 162 -24.94 -19.80 -9.63
CA GLY A 162 -25.59 -18.49 -9.61
C GLY A 162 -26.48 -18.24 -10.82
N LEU A 163 -26.98 -17.02 -10.91
CA LEU A 163 -27.81 -16.52 -12.01
C LEU A 163 -27.07 -15.39 -12.74
N LEU A 164 -27.03 -15.45 -14.06
CA LEU A 164 -26.56 -14.35 -14.90
C LEU A 164 -27.77 -13.56 -15.40
N CYS A 165 -27.87 -12.29 -15.03
CA CYS A 165 -28.88 -11.36 -15.52
C CYS A 165 -28.23 -10.32 -16.43
N LEU A 166 -28.80 -10.15 -17.63
CA LEU A 166 -28.48 -9.04 -18.52
C LEU A 166 -29.63 -8.04 -18.48
N ILE A 167 -29.32 -6.79 -18.17
CA ILE A 167 -30.30 -5.72 -18.03
C ILE A 167 -29.93 -4.63 -19.03
N ASP A 168 -30.91 -4.22 -19.83
CA ASP A 168 -30.78 -3.11 -20.77
C ASP A 168 -31.72 -1.97 -20.35
N CYS A 169 -31.33 -0.72 -20.65
CA CYS A 169 -32.15 0.45 -20.39
C CYS A 169 -33.05 0.73 -21.59
N ASP A 170 -34.31 0.32 -21.50
CA ASP A 170 -35.29 0.54 -22.57
C ASP A 170 -35.41 2.03 -22.94
N LYS A 171 -35.47 2.30 -24.25
CA LYS A 171 -35.66 3.66 -24.83
C LYS A 171 -34.61 4.69 -24.40
N PHE A 172 -33.42 4.26 -23.98
CA PHE A 172 -32.36 5.16 -23.54
C PHE A 172 -31.98 6.22 -24.58
N LYS A 173 -31.98 5.87 -25.87
CA LYS A 173 -31.74 6.81 -26.97
C LYS A 173 -32.71 8.00 -26.97
N THR A 174 -33.99 7.74 -26.73
CA THR A 174 -35.01 8.80 -26.66
C THR A 174 -34.73 9.78 -25.52
N ILE A 175 -34.19 9.30 -24.40
CA ILE A 175 -33.78 10.15 -23.28
C ILE A 175 -32.61 11.05 -23.71
N ASN A 176 -31.59 10.46 -24.34
CA ASN A 176 -30.44 11.24 -24.85
C ASN A 176 -30.87 12.28 -25.87
N ASP A 177 -31.72 11.90 -26.83
CA ASP A 177 -32.17 12.78 -27.91
C ASP A 177 -33.05 13.93 -27.39
N THR A 178 -33.84 13.68 -26.34
CA THR A 178 -34.80 14.67 -25.78
C THR A 178 -34.16 15.57 -24.72
N TYR A 179 -33.30 15.02 -23.86
CA TYR A 179 -32.79 15.70 -22.66
C TYR A 179 -31.27 15.85 -22.63
N GLY A 180 -30.58 15.40 -23.68
CA GLY A 180 -29.14 15.44 -23.82
C GLY A 180 -28.42 14.31 -23.08
N HIS A 181 -27.19 14.03 -23.51
CA HIS A 181 -26.35 12.96 -22.97
C HIS A 181 -26.09 13.11 -21.47
N SER A 182 -25.93 14.33 -20.95
CA SER A 182 -25.72 14.55 -19.51
C SER A 182 -26.89 14.08 -18.63
N THR A 183 -28.12 14.11 -19.17
CA THR A 183 -29.29 13.54 -18.50
C THR A 183 -29.28 12.02 -18.62
N GLY A 184 -28.90 11.48 -19.78
CA GLY A 184 -28.69 10.04 -19.97
C GLY A 184 -27.67 9.46 -18.99
N ASP A 185 -26.53 10.12 -18.81
CA ASP A 185 -25.49 9.69 -17.88
C ASP A 185 -26.03 9.59 -16.45
N LYS A 186 -26.84 10.57 -16.02
CA LYS A 186 -27.51 10.54 -14.70
C LYS A 186 -28.47 9.36 -14.57
N VAL A 187 -29.19 9.00 -15.63
CA VAL A 187 -30.07 7.83 -15.63
C VAL A 187 -29.26 6.55 -15.45
N ILE A 188 -28.16 6.38 -16.20
CA ILE A 188 -27.30 5.21 -16.07
C ILE A 188 -26.64 5.12 -14.69
N ILE A 189 -26.20 6.25 -14.12
CA ILE A 189 -25.68 6.32 -12.75
C ILE A 189 -26.75 5.86 -11.75
N ALA A 190 -27.98 6.36 -11.87
CA ALA A 190 -29.08 5.98 -10.98
C ALA A 190 -29.43 4.48 -11.09
N VAL A 191 -29.39 3.91 -12.30
CA VAL A 191 -29.58 2.46 -12.51
C VAL A 191 -28.45 1.68 -11.84
N ALA A 192 -27.20 2.09 -12.03
CA ALA A 192 -26.03 1.44 -11.44
C ALA A 192 -26.08 1.46 -9.90
N GLU A 193 -26.39 2.61 -9.29
CA GLU A 193 -26.56 2.74 -7.84
C GLU A 193 -27.69 1.85 -7.32
N THR A 194 -28.81 1.79 -8.06
CA THR A 194 -29.95 0.93 -7.70
C THR A 194 -29.56 -0.54 -7.71
N MET A 195 -28.81 -0.98 -8.73
CA MET A 195 -28.29 -2.33 -8.84
C MET A 195 -27.33 -2.66 -7.68
N GLN A 196 -26.38 -1.77 -7.39
CA GLN A 196 -25.44 -1.96 -6.28
C GLN A 196 -26.14 -2.12 -4.93
N LYS A 197 -27.17 -1.30 -4.66
CA LYS A 197 -27.95 -1.37 -3.40
C LYS A 197 -28.86 -2.60 -3.31
N SER A 198 -29.23 -3.19 -4.45
CA SER A 198 -30.11 -4.37 -4.52
C SER A 198 -29.34 -5.68 -4.46
N CYS A 199 -28.04 -5.65 -4.73
CA CYS A 199 -27.15 -6.80 -4.75
C CYS A 199 -26.40 -6.95 -3.41
N ARG A 200 -25.94 -8.17 -3.12
CA ARG A 200 -25.10 -8.48 -1.95
C ARG A 200 -23.64 -8.19 -2.27
N ASP A 201 -22.81 -8.05 -1.24
CA ASP A 201 -21.36 -7.80 -1.39
C ASP A 201 -20.61 -8.84 -2.24
N LYS A 202 -21.14 -10.07 -2.32
CA LYS A 202 -20.54 -11.17 -3.10
C LYS A 202 -21.04 -11.23 -4.55
N ASP A 203 -22.07 -10.46 -4.90
CA ASP A 203 -22.62 -10.45 -6.25
C ASP A 203 -21.76 -9.58 -7.15
N VAL A 204 -21.61 -9.99 -8.42
CA VAL A 204 -20.83 -9.24 -9.41
C VAL A 204 -21.77 -8.36 -10.22
N VAL A 205 -21.69 -7.04 -10.01
CA VAL A 205 -22.40 -6.05 -10.82
C VAL A 205 -21.40 -5.33 -11.71
N LEU A 206 -21.62 -5.39 -13.02
CA LEU A 206 -20.68 -4.84 -14.01
C LEU A 206 -21.41 -4.13 -15.16
N ARG A 207 -20.74 -3.14 -15.76
CA ARG A 207 -21.22 -2.48 -16.98
C ARG A 207 -20.57 -3.12 -18.21
N LEU A 208 -21.37 -3.82 -19.01
CA LEU A 208 -20.90 -4.56 -20.19
C LEU A 208 -20.59 -3.70 -21.42
N GLY A 209 -21.27 -2.56 -21.57
CA GLY A 209 -21.18 -1.74 -22.78
C GLY A 209 -21.20 -0.25 -22.51
N CYS A 210 -20.69 0.51 -23.47
CA CYS A 210 -20.90 1.93 -23.54
C CYS A 210 -22.28 2.16 -24.14
N CYS A 211 -23.19 2.82 -23.42
CA CYS A 211 -24.42 3.34 -24.02
C CYS A 211 -24.07 4.57 -24.86
N MET A 212 -23.24 4.41 -25.89
CA MET A 212 -23.17 5.36 -26.99
C MET A 212 -24.26 4.95 -27.99
N LEU A 213 -25.35 5.70 -28.00
CA LEU A 213 -26.33 5.73 -29.07
C LEU A 213 -26.43 7.13 -29.64
#